data_AF-A0A0D3IWW5-F1
#
_entry.id   AF-A0A0D3IWW5-F1
#
_cell.length_a   1.000
_cell.length_b   1.000
_cell.length_c   1.000
_cell.angle_alpha   90.00
_cell.angle_beta   90.00
_cell.angle_gamma   90.00
#
_symmetry.space_group_name_H-M   'P 1'
#
loop_
_entity.id
_entity.type
_entity.pdbx_description
1 polymer ?
#
loop_
_entity_poly.entity_id
_entity_poly.type
_entity_poly.pdbx_seq_one_letter_code
_entity_poly.pdbx_strand_id
1 'polypeptide(L)'
;MIHIEASSVEAAVSSTLPVAAVWLATALAPAIVLIVCLGLAPAFGPPRRSRSSVASAKQPDSEVLKVVESATAAAAVATAAPFQRASEVAETASAVQRLLEDDRYLVAEPLLQRLQATAVSGGAPARASARALSQLPASLPAATVLQRCVEARAALASICGAAGWRLVASTERESPAVPRSSTFLKREAGLMWSKTVAQLAVPAVDACAVVRESQLFKTYPCCVESERLAEVGRAEGLFRVEQRYEFPLVPVALREDIVLHGFLEHGGLLVCGRSPKQSEWADVRFPPKPPGRYSHFLGRYSWRTDVTALQFFVEPCGGAGCKMTLQLGVDDPGDACPNWLVDALMKRVIARLFSAREPSTMSELCEAEDDEESDLILPPRFARRIWLVSWLALSSGSAAIANGRRDCAALSVLMLATSLNYWRRPTHGPRRTVDMAAAAGSLIYQVAAVAPFSHCPIAAGAYLASVAAGAGCYARARLLSRRHGDRDSSSWWHVGLHLCGNAGNVLLYDAVGRNLVGWRRR
;
A
#
# COMPACT_ATOMS: atom_id res chain seq x y z
N MET A 1 44.69 54.59 53.75
CA MET A 1 43.53 54.62 54.65
C MET A 1 42.31 54.91 53.80
N ILE A 2 41.31 54.04 53.88
CA ILE A 2 39.96 54.08 53.28
C ILE A 2 39.82 53.59 51.83
N HIS A 3 38.93 52.60 51.75
CA HIS A 3 38.51 51.66 50.72
C HIS A 3 37.24 52.16 49.97
N ILE A 4 36.95 51.55 48.81
CA ILE A 4 35.59 51.30 48.22
C ILE A 4 34.94 52.54 47.55
N GLU A 5 34.32 52.54 46.36
CA GLU A 5 33.53 51.57 45.59
C GLU A 5 33.50 51.98 44.10
N ALA A 6 33.59 51.03 43.17
CA ALA A 6 33.21 51.24 41.77
C ALA A 6 31.91 50.45 41.51
N SER A 7 30.78 51.15 41.60
CA SER A 7 29.45 50.62 41.29
C SER A 7 28.89 51.25 40.01
N SER A 8 28.41 50.36 39.15
CA SER A 8 27.23 50.49 38.29
C SER A 8 27.15 51.62 37.25
N VAL A 9 27.59 51.34 36.02
CA VAL A 9 26.83 51.68 34.80
C VAL A 9 27.13 50.66 33.71
N GLU A 10 26.47 49.50 33.73
CA GLU A 10 26.29 48.66 32.53
C GLU A 10 25.14 47.66 32.77
N ALA A 11 23.94 48.20 32.87
CA ALA A 11 22.70 47.43 32.78
C ALA A 11 21.74 48.21 31.89
N ALA A 12 21.47 47.68 30.70
CA ALA A 12 20.15 47.60 30.06
C ALA A 12 20.22 47.58 28.52
N VAL A 13 20.93 46.61 27.91
CA VAL A 13 20.57 46.17 26.55
C VAL A 13 20.74 44.66 26.41
N SER A 14 19.60 43.97 26.28
CA SER A 14 19.41 42.71 25.54
C SER A 14 20.04 41.40 26.08
N SER A 15 19.41 40.79 27.09
CA SER A 15 19.66 39.38 27.49
C SER A 15 18.50 38.42 27.17
N THR A 16 17.44 38.87 26.50
CA THR A 16 16.25 38.05 26.19
C THR A 16 16.24 37.43 24.79
N LEU A 17 17.11 37.86 23.87
CA LEU A 17 17.20 37.34 22.51
C LEU A 17 17.85 35.93 22.36
N PRO A 18 18.84 35.49 23.15
CA PRO A 18 19.50 34.21 22.89
C PRO A 18 18.67 32.99 23.31
N VAL A 19 17.79 33.12 24.31
CA VAL A 19 16.99 31.98 24.81
C VAL A 19 15.88 31.60 23.83
N ALA A 20 15.18 32.58 23.25
CA ALA A 20 14.16 32.32 22.25
C ALA A 20 14.74 31.73 20.95
N ALA A 21 15.92 32.19 20.51
CA ALA A 21 16.61 31.66 19.33
C ALA A 21 17.08 30.21 19.52
N VAL A 22 17.54 29.85 20.73
CA VAL A 22 17.95 28.48 21.06
C VAL A 22 16.74 27.56 21.14
N TRP A 23 15.63 27.97 21.78
CA TRP A 23 14.38 27.19 21.79
C TRP A 23 13.78 27.00 20.40
N LEU A 24 13.84 28.03 19.55
CA LEU A 24 13.41 27.93 18.17
C LEU A 24 14.31 26.98 17.37
N ALA A 25 15.63 26.96 17.62
CA ALA A 25 16.56 26.06 16.95
C ALA A 25 16.41 24.59 17.41
N THR A 26 16.17 24.31 18.70
CA THR A 26 15.94 22.93 19.19
C THR A 26 14.53 22.41 18.88
N ALA A 27 13.52 23.28 18.83
CA ALA A 27 12.16 22.89 18.44
C ALA A 27 12.01 22.75 16.91
N LEU A 28 12.75 23.54 16.12
CA LEU A 28 12.77 23.42 14.66
C LEU A 28 13.77 22.38 14.15
N ALA A 29 14.78 21.96 14.91
CA ALA A 29 15.73 20.94 14.45
C ALA A 29 15.06 19.62 14.00
N PRO A 30 14.04 19.07 14.70
CA PRO A 30 13.28 17.91 14.19
C PRO A 30 12.51 18.23 12.90
N ALA A 31 11.95 19.44 12.77
CA ALA A 31 11.23 19.88 11.58
C ALA A 31 12.17 20.15 10.38
N ILE A 32 13.37 20.69 10.62
CA ILE A 32 14.42 20.91 9.63
C ILE A 32 15.02 19.58 9.20
N VAL A 33 15.24 18.63 10.12
CA VAL A 33 15.63 17.25 9.78
C VAL A 33 14.52 16.57 8.96
N LEU A 34 13.24 16.77 9.30
CA LEU A 34 12.12 16.27 8.51
C LEU A 34 12.06 16.92 7.11
N ILE A 35 12.26 18.23 7.00
CA ILE A 35 12.29 18.99 5.73
C ILE A 35 13.52 18.63 4.89
N VAL A 36 14.67 18.39 5.49
CA VAL A 36 15.90 17.94 4.81
C VAL A 36 15.75 16.47 4.37
N CYS A 37 15.15 15.60 5.18
CA CYS A 37 14.84 14.22 4.80
C CYS A 37 13.77 14.13 3.70
N LEU A 38 12.78 15.02 3.69
CA LEU A 38 11.76 15.12 2.64
C LEU A 38 12.27 15.85 1.39
N GLY A 39 13.19 16.80 1.55
CA GLY A 39 13.80 17.60 0.47
C GLY A 39 15.00 16.93 -0.21
N LEU A 40 15.65 15.95 0.42
CA LEU A 40 16.71 15.12 -0.18
C LEU A 40 16.17 13.84 -0.85
N ALA A 41 14.89 13.50 -0.66
CA ALA A 41 14.22 12.41 -1.36
C ALA A 41 14.25 12.50 -2.92
N PRO A 42 14.31 13.68 -3.57
CA PRO A 42 14.50 13.77 -5.02
C PRO A 42 15.97 13.67 -5.47
N ALA A 43 16.95 13.79 -4.56
CA ALA A 43 18.37 13.86 -4.91
C ALA A 43 19.03 12.49 -5.17
N PHE A 44 18.34 11.40 -4.83
CA PHE A 44 18.75 10.01 -5.12
C PHE A 44 17.79 9.32 -6.10
N GLY A 45 17.30 10.07 -7.09
CA GLY A 45 16.63 9.47 -8.24
C GLY A 45 17.57 8.56 -9.05
N PRO A 46 17.04 7.55 -9.77
CA PRO A 46 17.83 6.70 -10.66
C PRO A 46 18.54 7.55 -11.74
N PRO A 47 19.62 7.04 -12.35
CA PRO A 47 20.42 7.81 -13.30
C PRO A 47 19.55 8.40 -14.43
N ARG A 48 19.91 9.62 -14.85
CA ARG A 48 19.27 10.39 -15.94
C ARG A 48 18.82 9.48 -17.09
N ARG A 49 17.51 9.40 -17.31
CA ARG A 49 16.92 8.86 -18.54
C ARG A 49 17.47 9.61 -19.74
N SER A 50 17.93 8.85 -20.74
CA SER A 50 18.05 9.35 -22.11
C SER A 50 16.70 9.90 -22.56
N ARG A 51 16.72 10.97 -23.36
CA ARG A 51 15.54 11.48 -24.05
C ARG A 51 15.01 10.36 -24.96
N SER A 52 14.05 9.57 -24.48
CA SER A 52 13.20 8.80 -25.38
C SER A 52 12.24 9.78 -26.04
N SER A 53 12.25 9.79 -27.37
CA SER A 53 11.20 10.43 -28.14
C SER A 53 9.86 9.89 -27.66
N VAL A 54 8.89 10.79 -27.49
CA VAL A 54 7.49 10.41 -27.31
C VAL A 54 7.04 9.80 -28.63
N ALA A 55 7.36 8.51 -28.83
CA ALA A 55 6.71 7.70 -29.83
C ALA A 55 5.26 7.58 -29.37
N SER A 56 4.36 8.22 -30.12
CA SER A 56 2.91 8.03 -30.00
C SER A 56 2.64 6.53 -29.94
N ALA A 57 2.32 6.01 -28.76
CA ALA A 57 1.95 4.63 -28.59
C ALA A 57 0.75 4.37 -29.51
N LYS A 58 0.96 3.61 -30.59
CA LYS A 58 -0.12 3.23 -31.50
C LYS A 58 -1.22 2.59 -30.66
N GLN A 59 -2.43 3.10 -30.85
CA GLN A 59 -3.66 2.51 -30.32
C GLN A 59 -3.65 1.01 -30.61
N PRO A 60 -4.09 0.15 -29.68
CA PRO A 60 -4.46 -1.20 -30.05
C PRO A 60 -5.63 -1.09 -31.04
N ASP A 61 -5.40 -1.46 -32.30
CA ASP A 61 -6.44 -1.73 -33.28
C ASP A 61 -7.32 -2.85 -32.70
N SER A 62 -8.44 -2.51 -32.05
CA SER A 62 -9.27 -3.53 -31.41
C SER A 62 -10.42 -3.90 -32.32
N GLU A 63 -10.31 -5.08 -32.94
CA GLU A 63 -11.45 -5.80 -33.50
C GLU A 63 -12.59 -5.93 -32.47
N VAL A 64 -12.25 -5.93 -31.18
CA VAL A 64 -13.18 -5.91 -30.04
C VAL A 64 -14.17 -4.75 -30.11
N LEU A 65 -13.74 -3.53 -30.44
CA LEU A 65 -14.65 -2.37 -30.57
C LEU A 65 -15.67 -2.58 -31.68
N LYS A 66 -15.23 -3.06 -32.84
CA LYS A 66 -16.13 -3.37 -33.98
C LYS A 66 -17.11 -4.49 -33.66
N VAL A 67 -16.70 -5.46 -32.85
CA VAL A 67 -17.55 -6.57 -32.40
C VAL A 67 -18.55 -6.11 -31.35
N VAL A 68 -18.15 -5.28 -30.37
CA VAL A 68 -19.08 -4.70 -29.39
C VAL A 68 -20.11 -3.84 -30.12
N GLU A 69 -19.69 -2.97 -31.04
CA GLU A 69 -20.58 -2.16 -31.86
C GLU A 69 -21.54 -3.03 -32.70
N SER A 70 -21.04 -4.10 -33.32
CA SER A 70 -21.84 -5.08 -34.08
C SER A 70 -22.83 -5.85 -33.21
N ALA A 71 -22.43 -6.28 -32.01
CA ALA A 71 -23.30 -6.98 -31.05
C ALA A 71 -24.37 -6.04 -30.50
N THR A 72 -24.03 -4.78 -30.18
CA THR A 72 -25.03 -3.76 -29.82
C THR A 72 -25.95 -3.38 -30.98
N ALA A 73 -25.45 -3.35 -32.21
CA ALA A 73 -26.27 -3.09 -33.39
C ALA A 73 -27.21 -4.27 -33.67
N ALA A 74 -26.75 -5.51 -33.55
CA ALA A 74 -27.58 -6.70 -33.66
C ALA A 74 -28.62 -6.79 -32.53
N ALA A 75 -28.25 -6.43 -31.30
CA ALA A 75 -29.17 -6.33 -30.16
C ALA A 75 -30.22 -5.24 -30.37
N ALA A 76 -29.84 -4.07 -30.92
CA ALA A 76 -30.74 -2.97 -31.23
C ALA A 76 -31.67 -3.26 -32.44
N VAL A 77 -31.25 -4.15 -33.35
CA VAL A 77 -32.13 -4.61 -34.45
C VAL A 77 -33.14 -5.66 -33.96
N ALA A 78 -32.86 -6.35 -32.85
CA ALA A 78 -33.77 -7.34 -32.25
C ALA A 78 -34.74 -6.78 -31.18
N THR A 79 -34.65 -5.49 -30.82
CA THR A 79 -35.40 -4.92 -29.69
C THR A 79 -36.92 -4.70 -29.87
N ALA A 80 -37.55 -4.94 -31.01
CA ALA A 80 -38.85 -4.28 -31.25
C ALA A 80 -40.15 -5.09 -31.06
N ALA A 81 -40.13 -6.43 -31.08
CA ALA A 81 -41.40 -7.18 -31.13
C ALA A 81 -41.56 -8.21 -29.99
N PRO A 82 -42.63 -8.09 -29.17
CA PRO A 82 -43.09 -9.17 -28.31
C PRO A 82 -43.24 -10.49 -29.07
N PHE A 83 -43.05 -11.62 -28.38
CA PHE A 83 -43.33 -12.92 -28.97
C PHE A 83 -44.81 -13.05 -29.31
N GLN A 84 -45.12 -13.55 -30.51
CA GLN A 84 -46.50 -13.77 -30.93
C GLN A 84 -47.01 -15.14 -30.48
N ARG A 85 -46.11 -16.12 -30.28
CA ARG A 85 -46.45 -17.50 -29.91
C ARG A 85 -45.77 -17.92 -28.61
N ALA A 86 -46.49 -18.69 -27.79
CA ALA A 86 -45.97 -19.21 -26.53
C ALA A 86 -44.82 -20.23 -26.72
N SER A 87 -44.77 -20.93 -27.87
CA SER A 87 -43.67 -21.84 -28.20
C SER A 87 -42.34 -21.12 -28.38
N GLU A 88 -42.35 -19.93 -29.00
CA GLU A 88 -41.16 -19.09 -29.19
C GLU A 88 -40.61 -18.59 -27.85
N VAL A 89 -41.50 -18.33 -26.89
CA VAL A 89 -41.13 -17.98 -25.51
C VAL A 89 -40.41 -19.14 -24.83
N ALA A 90 -40.92 -20.36 -24.96
CA ALA A 90 -40.31 -21.54 -24.36
C ALA A 90 -38.93 -21.85 -24.94
N GLU A 91 -38.78 -21.79 -26.27
CA GLU A 91 -37.49 -21.97 -26.95
C GLU A 91 -36.48 -20.89 -26.51
N THR A 92 -36.91 -19.64 -26.44
CA THR A 92 -36.07 -18.52 -26.00
C THR A 92 -35.68 -18.67 -24.54
N ALA A 93 -36.60 -19.05 -23.66
CA ALA A 93 -36.31 -19.29 -22.25
C ALA A 93 -35.23 -20.36 -22.06
N SER A 94 -35.35 -21.49 -22.76
CA SER A 94 -34.34 -22.55 -22.76
C SER A 94 -33.00 -22.10 -23.36
N ALA A 95 -33.01 -21.21 -24.36
CA ALA A 95 -31.79 -20.63 -24.90
C ALA A 95 -31.11 -19.68 -23.90
N VAL A 96 -31.88 -18.81 -23.25
CA VAL A 96 -31.39 -17.92 -22.18
C VAL A 96 -30.78 -18.72 -21.05
N GLN A 97 -31.46 -19.77 -20.57
CA GLN A 97 -30.94 -20.61 -19.50
C GLN A 97 -29.58 -21.22 -19.85
N ARG A 98 -29.44 -21.81 -21.05
CA ARG A 98 -28.16 -22.35 -21.53
C ARG A 98 -27.06 -21.28 -21.62
N LEU A 99 -27.39 -20.11 -22.15
CA LEU A 99 -26.43 -19.00 -22.24
C LEU A 99 -25.96 -18.51 -20.87
N LEU A 100 -26.85 -18.48 -19.87
CA LEU A 100 -26.50 -18.12 -18.49
C LEU A 100 -25.66 -19.22 -17.83
N GLU A 101 -25.96 -20.50 -18.10
CA GLU A 101 -25.16 -21.64 -17.64
C GLU A 101 -23.73 -21.63 -18.21
N ASP A 102 -23.56 -21.06 -19.42
CA ASP A 102 -22.28 -20.87 -20.11
C ASP A 102 -21.61 -19.50 -19.83
N ASP A 103 -22.12 -18.70 -18.90
CA ASP A 103 -21.62 -17.36 -18.55
C ASP A 103 -21.60 -16.33 -19.70
N ARG A 104 -22.52 -16.49 -20.68
CA ARG A 104 -22.66 -15.64 -21.88
C ARG A 104 -23.75 -14.58 -21.72
N TYR A 105 -23.63 -13.75 -20.68
CA TYR A 105 -24.66 -12.81 -20.27
C TYR A 105 -25.01 -11.74 -21.34
N LEU A 106 -24.02 -11.17 -22.04
CA LEU A 106 -24.30 -10.14 -23.06
C LEU A 106 -25.06 -10.70 -24.26
N VAL A 107 -24.85 -11.98 -24.58
CA VAL A 107 -25.59 -12.68 -25.64
C VAL A 107 -27.02 -12.98 -25.20
N ALA A 108 -27.23 -13.25 -23.90
CA ALA A 108 -28.55 -13.47 -23.32
C ALA A 108 -29.38 -12.18 -23.17
N GLU A 109 -28.74 -11.01 -23.05
CA GLU A 109 -29.38 -9.71 -22.84
C GLU A 109 -30.56 -9.42 -23.78
N PRO A 110 -30.41 -9.44 -25.13
CA PRO A 110 -31.52 -9.11 -26.03
C PRO A 110 -32.69 -10.11 -25.91
N LEU A 111 -32.41 -11.37 -25.62
CA LEU A 111 -33.44 -12.40 -25.41
C LEU A 111 -34.21 -12.15 -24.11
N LEU A 112 -33.50 -11.78 -23.04
CA LEU A 112 -34.09 -11.40 -21.75
C LEU A 112 -34.96 -10.14 -21.86
N GLN A 113 -34.48 -9.11 -22.59
CA GLN A 113 -35.25 -7.90 -22.85
C GLN A 113 -36.54 -8.21 -23.61
N ARG A 114 -36.47 -9.09 -24.63
CA ARG A 114 -37.64 -9.52 -25.40
C ARG A 114 -38.63 -10.33 -24.56
N LEU A 115 -38.15 -11.18 -23.65
CA LEU A 115 -38.99 -11.87 -22.67
C LEU A 115 -39.70 -10.86 -21.75
N GLN A 116 -38.99 -9.86 -21.21
CA GLN A 116 -39.60 -8.81 -20.38
C GLN A 116 -40.67 -8.00 -21.14
N ALA A 117 -40.37 -7.58 -22.38
CA ALA A 117 -41.32 -6.89 -23.23
C ALA A 117 -42.57 -7.74 -23.55
N THR A 118 -42.39 -9.05 -23.72
CA THR A 118 -43.50 -9.98 -23.95
C THR A 118 -44.34 -10.17 -22.70
N ALA A 119 -43.74 -10.23 -21.52
CA ALA A 119 -44.43 -10.43 -20.26
C ALA A 119 -45.47 -9.33 -19.96
N VAL A 120 -45.25 -8.12 -20.48
CA VAL A 120 -46.18 -6.98 -20.32
C VAL A 120 -47.24 -6.87 -21.43
N SER A 121 -47.12 -7.64 -22.53
CA SER A 121 -47.96 -7.51 -23.73
C SER A 121 -49.36 -8.17 -23.66
N GLY A 122 -49.67 -8.88 -22.58
CA GLY A 122 -50.93 -9.62 -22.41
C GLY A 122 -51.02 -10.94 -23.21
N GLY A 123 -52.08 -11.72 -22.97
CA GLY A 123 -52.32 -12.99 -23.68
C GLY A 123 -51.49 -14.19 -23.20
N ALA A 124 -51.50 -15.26 -24.00
CA ALA A 124 -50.80 -16.51 -23.67
C ALA A 124 -49.26 -16.38 -23.68
N PRO A 125 -48.62 -15.68 -24.65
CA PRO A 125 -47.18 -15.46 -24.64
C PRO A 125 -46.69 -14.67 -23.43
N ALA A 126 -47.46 -13.67 -22.97
CA ALA A 126 -47.12 -12.90 -21.78
C ALA A 126 -47.05 -13.76 -20.51
N ARG A 127 -48.05 -14.64 -20.30
CA ARG A 127 -48.04 -15.56 -19.15
C ARG A 127 -46.89 -16.55 -19.22
N ALA A 128 -46.59 -17.07 -20.41
CA ALA A 128 -45.45 -17.96 -20.61
C ALA A 128 -44.13 -17.24 -20.29
N SER A 129 -44.01 -15.97 -20.70
CA SER A 129 -42.79 -15.18 -20.48
C SER A 129 -42.59 -14.81 -19.01
N ALA A 130 -43.66 -14.38 -18.34
CA ALA A 130 -43.63 -14.13 -16.89
C ALA A 130 -43.22 -15.40 -16.12
N ARG A 131 -43.73 -16.57 -16.52
CA ARG A 131 -43.33 -17.86 -15.94
C ARG A 131 -41.86 -18.15 -16.19
N ALA A 132 -41.37 -18.00 -17.43
CA ALA A 132 -39.97 -18.22 -17.77
C ALA A 132 -39.03 -17.31 -16.95
N LEU A 133 -39.35 -16.03 -16.83
CA LEU A 133 -38.58 -15.08 -16.01
C LEU A 133 -38.58 -15.47 -14.53
N SER A 134 -39.69 -16.01 -14.00
CA SER A 134 -39.78 -16.49 -12.62
C SER A 134 -39.03 -17.80 -12.35
N GLN A 135 -38.65 -18.53 -13.40
CA GLN A 135 -37.89 -19.78 -13.32
C GLN A 135 -36.38 -19.56 -13.36
N LEU A 136 -35.92 -18.33 -13.60
CA LEU A 136 -34.51 -17.98 -13.45
C LEU A 136 -34.06 -18.19 -12.00
N PRO A 137 -32.79 -18.56 -11.75
CA PRO A 137 -32.28 -18.73 -10.40
C PRO A 137 -32.54 -17.49 -9.55
N ALA A 138 -32.97 -17.69 -8.29
CA ALA A 138 -33.22 -16.59 -7.37
C ALA A 138 -31.98 -15.72 -7.13
N SER A 139 -30.77 -16.29 -7.28
CA SER A 139 -29.50 -15.59 -7.21
C SER A 139 -29.18 -14.71 -8.43
N LEU A 140 -29.85 -14.95 -9.57
CA LEU A 140 -29.63 -14.25 -10.84
C LEU A 140 -30.97 -13.87 -11.50
N PRO A 141 -31.77 -13.00 -10.88
CA PRO A 141 -33.01 -12.53 -11.50
C PRO A 141 -32.69 -11.74 -12.77
N ALA A 142 -33.62 -11.71 -13.73
CA ALA A 142 -33.44 -11.04 -15.01
C ALA A 142 -32.97 -9.58 -14.88
N ALA A 143 -33.49 -8.84 -13.88
CA ALA A 143 -33.08 -7.47 -13.60
C ALA A 143 -31.58 -7.37 -13.25
N THR A 144 -31.06 -8.29 -12.43
CA THR A 144 -29.64 -8.35 -12.08
C THR A 144 -28.81 -8.65 -13.33
N VAL A 145 -29.21 -9.65 -14.13
CA VAL A 145 -28.48 -10.00 -15.37
C VAL A 145 -28.37 -8.79 -16.31
N LEU A 146 -29.48 -8.08 -16.54
CA LEU A 146 -29.49 -6.89 -17.39
C LEU A 146 -28.62 -5.76 -16.82
N GLN A 147 -28.67 -5.53 -15.51
CA GLN A 147 -27.77 -4.58 -14.86
C GLN A 147 -26.29 -4.96 -15.09
N ARG A 148 -25.94 -6.25 -14.95
CA ARG A 148 -24.58 -6.74 -15.22
C ARG A 148 -24.15 -6.53 -16.67
N CYS A 149 -25.07 -6.68 -17.61
CA CYS A 149 -24.79 -6.42 -19.03
C CYS A 149 -24.47 -4.94 -19.29
N VAL A 150 -25.18 -4.03 -18.62
CA VAL A 150 -24.88 -2.58 -18.67
C VAL A 150 -23.51 -2.29 -18.07
N GLU A 151 -23.18 -2.87 -16.90
CA GLU A 151 -21.87 -2.73 -16.25
C GLU A 151 -20.73 -3.25 -17.15
N ALA A 152 -20.91 -4.41 -17.78
CA ALA A 152 -19.94 -5.01 -18.69
C ALA A 152 -19.70 -4.15 -19.94
N ARG A 153 -20.76 -3.63 -20.57
CA ARG A 153 -20.62 -2.72 -21.73
C ARG A 153 -19.92 -1.42 -21.34
N ALA A 154 -20.24 -0.85 -20.19
CA ALA A 154 -19.55 0.34 -19.68
C ALA A 154 -18.06 0.06 -19.41
N ALA A 155 -17.75 -1.11 -18.84
CA ALA A 155 -16.37 -1.54 -18.61
C ALA A 155 -15.60 -1.69 -19.94
N LEU A 156 -16.17 -2.37 -20.94
CA LEU A 156 -15.54 -2.52 -22.25
C LEU A 156 -15.31 -1.17 -22.94
N ALA A 157 -16.32 -0.28 -22.94
CA ALA A 157 -16.18 1.06 -23.50
C ALA A 157 -15.05 1.86 -22.81
N SER A 158 -14.95 1.76 -21.48
CA SER A 158 -13.88 2.38 -20.70
C SER A 158 -12.49 1.78 -20.99
N ILE A 159 -12.40 0.45 -21.07
CA ILE A 159 -11.17 -0.29 -21.38
C ILE A 159 -10.68 0.02 -22.79
N CYS A 160 -11.58 0.17 -23.75
CA CYS A 160 -11.22 0.52 -25.12
C CYS A 160 -10.98 2.03 -25.30
N GLY A 161 -11.55 2.88 -24.45
CA GLY A 161 -11.39 4.32 -24.49
C GLY A 161 -9.95 4.78 -24.20
N ALA A 162 -9.45 5.71 -25.04
CA ALA A 162 -8.13 6.34 -24.87
C ALA A 162 -8.19 7.73 -24.24
N ALA A 163 -9.35 8.38 -24.25
CA ALA A 163 -9.49 9.77 -23.81
C ALA A 163 -9.28 9.93 -22.30
N GLY A 164 -8.43 10.89 -21.91
CA GLY A 164 -8.19 11.28 -20.52
C GLY A 164 -7.21 10.40 -19.73
N TRP A 165 -6.63 9.36 -20.35
CA TRP A 165 -5.61 8.52 -19.71
C TRP A 165 -4.21 9.13 -19.81
N ARG A 166 -3.54 9.29 -18.68
CA ARG A 166 -2.14 9.73 -18.60
C ARG A 166 -1.24 8.55 -18.31
N LEU A 167 -0.28 8.25 -19.19
CA LEU A 167 0.76 7.25 -18.94
C LEU A 167 1.61 7.66 -17.73
N VAL A 168 1.75 6.77 -16.75
CA VAL A 168 2.53 7.05 -15.54
C VAL A 168 3.69 6.10 -15.30
N ALA A 169 3.61 4.89 -15.86
CA ALA A 169 4.69 3.91 -15.81
C ALA A 169 4.60 3.00 -17.04
N SER A 170 5.75 2.59 -17.54
CA SER A 170 5.85 1.55 -18.56
C SER A 170 7.08 0.70 -18.22
N THR A 171 6.92 -0.61 -18.25
CA THR A 171 8.04 -1.55 -18.22
C THR A 171 8.33 -1.95 -19.66
N GLU A 172 9.50 -1.57 -20.16
CA GLU A 172 10.04 -2.19 -21.36
C GLU A 172 10.52 -3.60 -20.99
N ARG A 173 10.48 -4.52 -21.96
CA ARG A 173 10.82 -5.91 -21.73
C ARG A 173 12.35 -6.02 -21.58
N GLU A 174 12.85 -5.85 -20.35
CA GLU A 174 14.26 -6.03 -20.03
C GLU A 174 14.65 -7.52 -20.00
N SER A 175 13.68 -8.40 -19.73
CA SER A 175 13.87 -9.85 -19.67
C SER A 175 12.60 -10.58 -20.12
N PRO A 176 12.69 -11.79 -20.71
CA PRO A 176 11.52 -12.61 -21.05
C PRO A 176 10.59 -12.88 -19.85
N ALA A 177 11.12 -12.86 -18.62
CA ALA A 177 10.37 -13.12 -17.38
C ALA A 177 9.57 -11.92 -16.85
N VAL A 178 9.83 -10.69 -17.32
CA VAL A 178 9.09 -9.50 -16.88
C VAL A 178 8.07 -9.13 -17.97
N PRO A 179 6.76 -9.21 -17.68
CA PRO A 179 5.77 -8.86 -18.67
C PRO A 179 5.88 -7.37 -19.03
N ARG A 180 5.77 -7.09 -20.33
CA ARG A 180 5.65 -5.72 -20.81
C ARG A 180 4.33 -5.17 -20.29
N SER A 181 4.40 -4.09 -19.51
CA SER A 181 3.22 -3.46 -18.93
C SER A 181 3.24 -1.96 -19.10
N SER A 182 2.06 -1.36 -19.23
CA SER A 182 1.87 0.09 -19.28
C SER A 182 0.74 0.48 -18.36
N THR A 183 1.02 1.38 -17.42
CA THR A 183 0.07 1.86 -16.41
C THR A 183 -0.29 3.31 -16.68
N PHE A 184 -1.58 3.59 -16.66
CA PHE A 184 -2.21 4.86 -16.94
C PHE A 184 -3.06 5.28 -15.74
N LEU A 185 -3.13 6.57 -15.48
CA LEU A 185 -4.04 7.15 -14.49
C LEU A 185 -4.99 8.13 -15.16
N LYS A 186 -6.22 8.20 -14.65
CA LYS A 186 -7.24 9.17 -15.03
C LYS A 186 -8.00 9.60 -13.78
N ARG A 187 -8.38 10.88 -13.69
CA ARG A 187 -9.25 11.38 -12.62
C ARG A 187 -10.46 12.04 -13.26
N GLU A 188 -11.65 11.61 -12.86
CA GLU A 188 -12.91 12.09 -13.43
C GLU A 188 -14.03 11.89 -12.42
N ALA A 189 -14.93 12.88 -12.30
CA ALA A 189 -16.12 12.80 -11.46
C ALA A 189 -15.85 12.39 -9.99
N GLY A 190 -14.75 12.86 -9.41
CA GLY A 190 -14.37 12.51 -8.03
C GLY A 190 -13.86 11.08 -7.86
N LEU A 191 -13.52 10.39 -8.96
CA LEU A 191 -12.91 9.07 -8.96
C LEU A 191 -11.47 9.12 -9.45
N MET A 192 -10.63 8.31 -8.83
CA MET A 192 -9.32 7.97 -9.37
C MET A 192 -9.39 6.63 -10.08
N TRP A 193 -9.03 6.66 -11.35
CA TRP A 193 -8.90 5.49 -12.19
C TRP A 193 -7.45 5.17 -12.44
N SER A 194 -7.11 3.89 -12.32
CA SER A 194 -5.88 3.30 -12.78
C SER A 194 -6.18 2.22 -13.80
N LYS A 195 -5.36 2.15 -14.85
CA LYS A 195 -5.47 1.15 -15.90
C LYS A 195 -4.10 0.63 -16.23
N THR A 196 -3.93 -0.68 -16.23
CA THR A 196 -2.69 -1.32 -16.62
C THR A 196 -2.95 -2.37 -17.66
N VAL A 197 -2.21 -2.27 -18.76
CA VAL A 197 -2.22 -3.25 -19.85
C VAL A 197 -0.91 -4.02 -19.77
N ALA A 198 -0.98 -5.33 -19.63
CA ALA A 198 0.17 -6.22 -19.54
C ALA A 198 0.08 -7.34 -20.59
N GLN A 199 1.21 -7.70 -21.20
CA GLN A 199 1.33 -8.92 -22.00
C GLN A 199 1.94 -10.01 -21.14
N LEU A 200 1.19 -11.08 -20.91
CA LEU A 200 1.57 -12.20 -20.06
C LEU A 200 1.95 -13.41 -20.93
N ALA A 201 2.97 -14.14 -20.50
CA ALA A 201 3.40 -15.39 -21.14
C ALA A 201 2.63 -16.62 -20.63
N VAL A 202 1.40 -16.42 -20.15
CA VAL A 202 0.52 -17.49 -19.67
C VAL A 202 -0.75 -17.57 -20.53
N PRO A 203 -1.34 -18.76 -20.68
CA PRO A 203 -2.64 -18.92 -21.31
C PRO A 203 -3.70 -18.03 -20.68
N ALA A 204 -4.65 -17.54 -21.50
CA ALA A 204 -5.74 -16.71 -21.02
C ALA A 204 -6.54 -17.40 -19.90
N VAL A 205 -6.77 -18.71 -20.01
CA VAL A 205 -7.49 -19.50 -18.99
C VAL A 205 -6.81 -19.47 -17.62
N ASP A 206 -5.47 -19.49 -17.57
CA ASP A 206 -4.71 -19.49 -16.32
C ASP A 206 -4.68 -18.08 -15.72
N ALA A 207 -4.51 -17.05 -16.54
CA ALA A 207 -4.65 -15.66 -16.10
C ALA A 207 -6.04 -15.38 -15.49
N CYS A 208 -7.06 -16.07 -16.00
CA CYS A 208 -8.43 -15.97 -15.50
C CYS A 208 -8.67 -16.72 -14.18
N ALA A 209 -7.91 -17.79 -13.91
CA ALA A 209 -8.06 -18.58 -12.69
C ALA A 209 -7.83 -17.73 -11.43
N VAL A 210 -6.85 -16.83 -11.47
CA VAL A 210 -6.52 -15.89 -10.38
C VAL A 210 -7.71 -15.04 -9.96
N VAL A 211 -8.61 -14.72 -10.90
CA VAL A 211 -9.79 -13.89 -10.63
C VAL A 211 -10.95 -14.70 -10.05
N ARG A 212 -10.97 -16.03 -10.26
CA ARG A 212 -12.01 -16.93 -9.76
C ARG A 212 -11.69 -17.48 -8.37
N GLU A 213 -10.41 -17.68 -8.08
CA GLU A 213 -9.98 -18.34 -6.84
C GLU A 213 -9.46 -17.34 -5.81
N SER A 214 -10.25 -17.10 -4.77
CA SER A 214 -9.87 -16.23 -3.64
C SER A 214 -8.47 -16.52 -3.08
N GLN A 215 -8.08 -17.80 -3.02
CA GLN A 215 -6.79 -18.21 -2.47
C GLN A 215 -5.61 -17.73 -3.31
N LEU A 216 -5.79 -17.60 -4.63
CA LEU A 216 -4.75 -17.08 -5.50
C LEU A 216 -4.43 -15.61 -5.21
N PHE A 217 -5.36 -14.83 -4.64
CA PHE A 217 -5.03 -13.49 -4.18
C PHE A 217 -3.98 -13.47 -3.07
N LYS A 218 -3.88 -14.51 -2.23
CA LYS A 218 -2.84 -14.60 -1.19
C LYS A 218 -1.43 -14.73 -1.75
N THR A 219 -1.30 -15.15 -3.01
CA THR A 219 0.00 -15.20 -3.70
C THR A 219 0.56 -13.80 -3.98
N TYR A 220 -0.27 -12.75 -3.89
CA TYR A 220 0.22 -11.39 -4.03
C TYR A 220 0.94 -10.92 -2.77
N PRO A 221 2.16 -10.37 -2.86
CA PRO A 221 2.94 -9.94 -1.69
C PRO A 221 2.28 -8.88 -0.80
N CYS A 222 1.27 -8.18 -1.33
CA CYS A 222 0.52 -7.18 -0.58
C CYS A 222 -0.77 -7.74 0.03
N CYS A 223 -1.26 -8.91 -0.38
CA CYS A 223 -2.48 -9.50 0.15
C CYS A 223 -2.17 -10.19 1.49
N VAL A 224 -2.82 -9.73 2.56
CA VAL A 224 -2.71 -10.30 3.90
C VAL A 224 -3.83 -11.28 4.18
N GLU A 225 -5.02 -10.97 3.69
CA GLU A 225 -6.20 -11.80 3.87
C GLU A 225 -6.97 -11.83 2.56
N SER A 226 -7.42 -13.02 2.16
CA SER A 226 -8.38 -13.19 1.06
C SER A 226 -9.34 -14.30 1.45
N GLU A 227 -10.62 -13.97 1.45
CA GLU A 227 -11.71 -14.82 1.90
C GLU A 227 -12.88 -14.69 0.92
N ARG A 228 -13.47 -15.81 0.50
CA ARG A 228 -14.73 -15.80 -0.25
C ARG A 228 -15.88 -15.84 0.75
N LEU A 229 -16.64 -14.74 0.85
CA LEU A 229 -17.72 -14.58 1.83
C LEU A 229 -19.02 -15.26 1.39
N ALA A 230 -19.30 -15.25 0.08
CA ALA A 230 -20.50 -15.86 -0.48
C ALA A 230 -20.29 -16.27 -1.94
N GLU A 231 -21.02 -17.31 -2.35
CA GLU A 231 -21.12 -17.79 -3.72
C GLU A 231 -22.54 -17.53 -4.23
N VAL A 232 -22.67 -16.74 -5.30
CA VAL A 232 -23.97 -16.38 -5.90
C VAL A 232 -24.22 -17.21 -7.15
N GLY A 233 -23.14 -17.56 -7.86
CA GLY A 233 -23.15 -18.35 -9.07
C GLY A 233 -21.73 -18.79 -9.46
N ARG A 234 -21.62 -19.49 -10.59
CA ARG A 234 -20.32 -20.02 -11.08
C ARG A 234 -19.31 -18.93 -11.44
N ALA A 235 -19.78 -17.81 -11.98
CA ALA A 235 -18.95 -16.66 -12.32
C ALA A 235 -19.07 -15.50 -11.33
N GLU A 236 -19.81 -15.65 -10.22
CA GLU A 236 -20.05 -14.58 -9.25
C GLU A 236 -19.61 -14.98 -7.85
N GLY A 237 -18.77 -14.15 -7.25
CA GLY A 237 -18.32 -14.34 -5.88
C GLY A 237 -18.23 -13.01 -5.15
N LEU A 238 -18.62 -13.03 -3.88
CA LEU A 238 -18.31 -11.96 -2.96
C LEU A 238 -17.02 -12.31 -2.22
N PHE A 239 -16.04 -11.42 -2.35
CA PHE A 239 -14.71 -11.58 -1.81
C PHE A 239 -14.41 -10.49 -0.79
N ARG A 240 -13.65 -10.85 0.23
CA ARG A 240 -12.97 -9.93 1.12
C ARG A 240 -11.49 -10.04 0.87
N VAL A 241 -10.84 -8.91 0.64
CA VAL A 241 -9.41 -8.82 0.41
C VAL A 241 -8.84 -7.74 1.33
N GLU A 242 -7.89 -8.11 2.19
CA GLU A 242 -7.09 -7.16 2.95
C GLU A 242 -5.70 -7.08 2.31
N GLN A 243 -5.33 -5.89 1.89
CA GLN A 243 -4.03 -5.58 1.33
C GLN A 243 -3.24 -4.68 2.31
N ARG A 244 -1.96 -4.98 2.51
CA ARG A 244 -1.04 -4.14 3.29
C ARG A 244 0.10 -3.65 2.42
N TYR A 245 0.28 -2.34 2.44
CA TYR A 245 1.34 -1.62 1.75
C TYR A 245 2.30 -1.04 2.77
N GLU A 246 3.53 -1.55 2.74
CA GLU A 246 4.62 -0.93 3.47
C GLU A 246 5.15 0.26 2.66
N PHE A 247 4.64 1.46 2.95
CA PHE A 247 5.26 2.68 2.44
C PHE A 247 6.43 3.08 3.35
N PRO A 248 7.54 3.62 2.83
CA PRO A 248 8.77 3.85 3.61
C PRO A 248 8.61 4.61 4.94
N LEU A 249 7.55 5.39 5.09
CA LEU A 249 7.28 6.21 6.27
C LEU A 249 5.95 5.90 6.96
N VAL A 250 5.05 5.16 6.30
CA VAL A 250 3.68 4.97 6.77
C VAL A 250 3.14 3.61 6.30
N PRO A 251 2.91 2.63 7.19
CA PRO A 251 2.19 1.42 6.84
C PRO A 251 0.72 1.77 6.54
N VAL A 252 0.28 1.40 5.34
CA VAL A 252 -1.11 1.57 4.89
C VAL A 252 -1.73 0.19 4.75
N ALA A 253 -2.79 -0.08 5.49
CA ALA A 253 -3.63 -1.26 5.32
C ALA A 253 -4.91 -0.84 4.59
N LEU A 254 -5.12 -1.38 3.40
CA LEU A 254 -6.34 -1.24 2.63
C LEU A 254 -7.16 -2.51 2.80
N ARG A 255 -8.38 -2.40 3.31
CA ARG A 255 -9.29 -3.55 3.42
C ARG A 255 -10.50 -3.30 2.55
N GLU A 256 -10.79 -4.24 1.67
CA GLU A 256 -11.85 -4.09 0.67
C GLU A 256 -12.73 -5.34 0.70
N ASP A 257 -14.05 -5.13 0.60
CA ASP A 257 -14.98 -6.18 0.23
C ASP A 257 -15.41 -5.86 -1.20
N ILE A 258 -15.32 -6.84 -2.10
CA ILE A 258 -15.53 -6.67 -3.54
C ILE A 258 -16.39 -7.82 -4.04
N VAL A 259 -17.46 -7.52 -4.75
CA VAL A 259 -18.18 -8.52 -5.54
C VAL A 259 -17.53 -8.56 -6.91
N LEU A 260 -17.17 -9.76 -7.38
CA LEU A 260 -16.64 -10.01 -8.71
C LEU A 260 -17.65 -10.84 -9.52
N HIS A 261 -17.84 -10.47 -10.78
CA HIS A 261 -18.70 -11.14 -11.76
C HIS A 261 -17.92 -11.33 -13.06
N GLY A 262 -17.76 -12.58 -13.49
CA GLY A 262 -17.11 -12.94 -14.75
C GLY A 262 -18.09 -13.07 -15.90
N PHE A 263 -17.61 -12.70 -17.09
CA PHE A 263 -18.30 -12.78 -18.38
C PHE A 263 -17.34 -13.43 -19.37
N LEU A 264 -17.76 -14.52 -20.01
CA LEU A 264 -16.97 -15.13 -21.09
C LEU A 264 -17.42 -14.55 -22.43
N GLU A 265 -16.51 -13.85 -23.13
CA GLU A 265 -16.85 -13.06 -24.31
C GLU A 265 -15.76 -13.17 -25.38
N HIS A 266 -16.13 -13.62 -26.58
CA HIS A 266 -15.30 -13.53 -27.78
C HIS A 266 -13.86 -14.11 -27.66
N GLY A 267 -13.72 -15.20 -26.90
CA GLY A 267 -12.42 -15.85 -26.64
C GLY A 267 -11.61 -15.20 -25.50
N GLY A 268 -12.08 -14.08 -24.97
CA GLY A 268 -11.56 -13.44 -23.77
C GLY A 268 -12.49 -13.57 -22.55
N LEU A 269 -11.97 -13.21 -21.39
CA LEU A 269 -12.76 -13.11 -20.16
C LEU A 269 -12.77 -11.65 -19.70
N LEU A 270 -13.97 -11.11 -19.50
CA LEU A 270 -14.17 -9.86 -18.79
C LEU A 270 -14.61 -10.20 -17.37
N VAL A 271 -13.99 -9.63 -16.37
CA VAL A 271 -14.49 -9.66 -14.99
C VAL A 271 -14.74 -8.23 -14.56
N CYS A 272 -15.93 -7.97 -14.04
CA CYS A 272 -16.28 -6.69 -13.44
C CYS A 272 -16.57 -6.89 -11.96
N GLY A 273 -16.26 -5.88 -11.16
CA GLY A 273 -16.54 -5.90 -9.75
C GLY A 273 -16.62 -4.53 -9.14
N ARG A 274 -17.19 -4.47 -7.95
CA ARG A 274 -17.30 -3.24 -7.15
C ARG A 274 -17.52 -3.59 -5.68
N SER A 275 -17.32 -2.61 -4.81
CA SER A 275 -17.71 -2.76 -3.42
C SER A 275 -19.25 -2.90 -3.30
N PRO A 276 -19.74 -3.92 -2.59
CA PRO A 276 -21.16 -4.11 -2.38
C PRO A 276 -21.73 -3.07 -1.44
N LYS A 277 -23.02 -2.76 -1.61
CA LYS A 277 -23.80 -2.09 -0.57
C LYS A 277 -24.37 -3.14 0.39
N GLN A 278 -24.44 -2.82 1.69
CA GLN A 278 -25.05 -3.73 2.68
C GLN A 278 -26.50 -4.12 2.31
N SER A 279 -27.24 -3.22 1.67
CA SER A 279 -28.60 -3.47 1.19
C SER A 279 -28.69 -4.51 0.07
N GLU A 280 -27.61 -4.73 -0.67
CA GLU A 280 -27.54 -5.74 -1.75
C GLU A 280 -27.29 -7.14 -1.17
N TRP A 281 -26.85 -7.24 0.08
CA TRP A 281 -26.43 -8.49 0.73
C TRP A 281 -26.89 -8.52 2.18
N ALA A 282 -28.21 -8.56 2.39
CA ALA A 282 -28.79 -8.53 3.73
C ALA A 282 -28.26 -9.65 4.64
N ASP A 283 -27.97 -10.82 4.07
CA ASP A 283 -27.54 -12.01 4.80
C ASP A 283 -26.02 -12.04 5.10
N VAL A 284 -25.23 -11.17 4.47
CA VAL A 284 -23.78 -11.09 4.69
C VAL A 284 -23.46 -9.83 5.48
N ARG A 285 -22.97 -10.01 6.72
CA ARG A 285 -22.55 -8.87 7.54
C ARG A 285 -21.19 -8.34 7.08
N PHE A 286 -21.18 -7.11 6.60
CA PHE A 286 -19.94 -6.37 6.40
C PHE A 286 -19.55 -5.66 7.70
N PRO A 287 -18.30 -5.79 8.19
CA PRO A 287 -17.86 -5.00 9.33
C PRO A 287 -17.98 -3.50 9.00
N PRO A 288 -18.40 -2.64 9.95
CA PRO A 288 -18.59 -1.22 9.68
C PRO A 288 -17.31 -0.60 9.12
N LYS A 289 -17.42 0.26 8.09
CA LYS A 289 -16.31 1.06 7.56
C LYS A 289 -15.77 1.92 8.70
N PRO A 290 -14.61 1.62 9.31
CA PRO A 290 -14.06 2.58 10.25
C PRO A 290 -13.77 3.86 9.45
N PRO A 291 -14.17 5.05 9.93
CA PRO A 291 -13.79 6.29 9.27
C PRO A 291 -12.27 6.28 9.18
N GLY A 292 -11.71 6.56 7.98
CA GLY A 292 -10.27 6.55 7.73
C GLY A 292 -9.57 7.47 8.73
N ARG A 293 -9.16 6.92 9.87
CA ARG A 293 -8.52 7.65 10.97
C ARG A 293 -7.13 7.11 11.10
N TYR A 294 -6.17 8.01 11.02
CA TYR A 294 -4.82 7.72 11.44
C TYR A 294 -4.86 7.27 12.90
N SER A 295 -4.49 6.02 13.17
CA SER A 295 -4.28 5.59 14.54
C SER A 295 -2.91 6.11 14.96
N HIS A 296 -2.86 7.25 15.64
CA HIS A 296 -1.64 7.77 16.27
C HIS A 296 -0.98 6.73 17.18
N PHE A 297 -1.78 5.85 17.79
CA PHE A 297 -1.30 4.82 18.71
C PHE A 297 -0.60 3.65 17.99
N LEU A 298 -1.06 3.29 16.79
CA LEU A 298 -0.48 2.18 16.00
C LEU A 298 0.45 2.66 14.87
N GLY A 299 0.50 3.97 14.61
CA GLY A 299 1.20 4.54 13.46
C GLY A 299 0.67 4.02 12.12
N ARG A 300 -0.60 3.62 12.05
CA ARG A 300 -1.21 2.94 10.89
C ARG A 300 -2.39 3.72 10.35
N TYR A 301 -2.48 3.75 9.02
CA TYR A 301 -3.72 4.05 8.33
C TYR A 301 -4.39 2.71 7.99
N SER A 302 -5.58 2.47 8.52
CA SER A 302 -6.48 1.42 8.04
C SER A 302 -7.63 2.10 7.31
N TRP A 303 -7.73 1.83 6.02
CA TRP A 303 -8.72 2.44 5.14
C TRP A 303 -9.57 1.33 4.54
N ARG A 304 -10.90 1.52 4.61
CA ARG A 304 -11.80 0.77 3.75
C ARG A 304 -12.09 1.63 2.53
N THR A 305 -11.44 1.30 1.42
CA THR A 305 -11.66 1.95 0.13
C THR A 305 -12.95 1.43 -0.47
N ASP A 306 -13.78 2.34 -0.98
CA ASP A 306 -14.88 1.95 -1.86
C ASP A 306 -14.32 1.80 -3.27
N VAL A 307 -14.28 0.56 -3.72
CA VAL A 307 -13.92 0.23 -5.10
C VAL A 307 -15.17 0.46 -5.94
N THR A 308 -15.21 1.60 -6.62
CA THR A 308 -16.30 1.95 -7.53
C THR A 308 -16.36 1.00 -8.72
N ALA A 309 -15.19 0.57 -9.21
CA ALA A 309 -15.08 -0.42 -10.27
C ALA A 309 -13.74 -1.16 -10.23
N LEU A 310 -13.76 -2.47 -10.42
CA LEU A 310 -12.61 -3.32 -10.64
C LEU A 310 -12.88 -4.17 -11.88
N GLN A 311 -12.05 -4.04 -12.90
CA GLN A 311 -12.29 -4.63 -14.21
C GLN A 311 -11.03 -5.37 -14.67
N PHE A 312 -11.19 -6.62 -15.07
CA PHE A 312 -10.16 -7.43 -15.69
C PHE A 312 -10.62 -7.81 -17.09
N PHE A 313 -9.80 -7.59 -18.10
CA PHE A 313 -10.09 -8.06 -19.45
C PHE A 313 -8.90 -8.82 -19.98
N VAL A 314 -9.08 -10.11 -20.23
CA VAL A 314 -8.04 -11.02 -20.70
C VAL A 314 -8.34 -11.42 -22.14
N GLU A 315 -7.44 -11.04 -23.04
CA GLU A 315 -7.51 -11.35 -24.46
C GLU A 315 -6.45 -12.40 -24.80
N PRO A 316 -6.78 -13.51 -25.47
CA PRO A 316 -5.77 -14.43 -25.99
C PRO A 316 -4.95 -13.72 -27.07
N CYS A 317 -3.63 -13.81 -26.97
CA CYS A 317 -2.73 -13.39 -28.04
C CYS A 317 -2.42 -14.62 -28.90
N GLY A 318 -2.35 -14.52 -30.23
CA GLY A 318 -1.93 -15.65 -31.07
C GLY A 318 -0.59 -16.23 -30.58
N GLY A 319 -0.63 -17.40 -29.92
CA GLY A 319 0.47 -17.97 -29.13
C GLY A 319 -0.01 -18.53 -27.78
N ALA A 320 0.93 -18.94 -26.90
CA ALA A 320 0.62 -19.45 -25.55
C ALA A 320 0.39 -18.34 -24.49
N GLY A 321 0.36 -17.07 -24.91
CA GLY A 321 0.25 -15.91 -24.01
C GLY A 321 -1.09 -15.20 -24.10
N CYS A 322 -1.30 -14.24 -23.22
CA CYS A 322 -2.48 -13.38 -23.24
C CYS A 322 -2.12 -11.92 -22.98
N LYS A 323 -3.05 -11.03 -23.30
CA LYS A 323 -3.01 -9.62 -22.95
C LYS A 323 -4.05 -9.39 -21.87
N MET A 324 -3.62 -8.87 -20.73
CA MET A 324 -4.49 -8.58 -19.60
C MET A 324 -4.57 -7.07 -19.42
N THR A 325 -5.79 -6.54 -19.36
CA THR A 325 -6.07 -5.17 -18.96
C THR A 325 -6.75 -5.17 -17.60
N LEU A 326 -6.08 -4.61 -16.60
CA LEU A 326 -6.63 -4.36 -15.27
C LEU A 326 -7.02 -2.88 -15.18
N GLN A 327 -8.26 -2.59 -14.82
CA GLN A 327 -8.71 -1.25 -14.51
C GLN A 327 -9.31 -1.22 -13.09
N LEU A 328 -8.90 -0.24 -12.29
CA LEU A 328 -9.35 -0.03 -10.92
C LEU A 328 -9.81 1.42 -10.77
N GLY A 329 -11.06 1.62 -10.38
CA GLY A 329 -11.66 2.90 -10.02
C GLY A 329 -11.95 2.91 -8.53
N VAL A 330 -11.39 3.88 -7.83
CA VAL A 330 -11.63 4.13 -6.39
C VAL A 330 -12.10 5.55 -6.19
N ASP A 331 -12.90 5.77 -5.15
CA ASP A 331 -13.29 7.12 -4.75
C ASP A 331 -12.02 7.95 -4.48
N ASP A 332 -11.92 9.13 -5.11
CA ASP A 332 -10.78 10.01 -4.95
C ASP A 332 -10.81 10.54 -3.50
N PRO A 333 -9.79 10.22 -2.68
CA PRO A 333 -9.80 10.66 -1.29
C PRO A 333 -9.72 12.19 -1.14
N GLY A 334 -9.49 12.93 -2.23
CA GLY A 334 -9.46 14.39 -2.24
C GLY A 334 -8.44 14.92 -1.23
N ASP A 335 -8.87 15.82 -0.36
CA ASP A 335 -8.00 16.46 0.64
C ASP A 335 -7.57 15.51 1.77
N ALA A 336 -8.20 14.34 1.93
CA ALA A 336 -7.90 13.40 3.01
C ALA A 336 -6.56 12.67 2.81
N CYS A 337 -6.05 12.60 1.57
CA CYS A 337 -4.76 12.00 1.26
C CYS A 337 -4.10 12.76 0.09
N PRO A 338 -2.85 13.23 0.22
CA PRO A 338 -2.19 13.94 -0.86
C PRO A 338 -2.17 13.13 -2.17
N ASN A 339 -2.61 13.74 -3.27
CA ASN A 339 -2.70 13.09 -4.58
C ASN A 339 -1.41 12.37 -5.01
N TRP A 340 -0.23 12.93 -4.68
CA TRP A 340 1.06 12.31 -4.99
C TRP A 340 1.28 10.98 -4.27
N LEU A 341 0.75 10.82 -3.04
CA LEU A 341 0.90 9.61 -2.24
C LEU A 341 0.02 8.50 -2.81
N VAL A 342 -1.21 8.83 -3.18
CA VAL A 342 -2.13 7.88 -3.81
C VAL A 342 -1.61 7.45 -5.19
N ASP A 343 -1.13 8.39 -6.00
CA ASP A 343 -0.47 8.10 -7.29
C ASP A 343 0.74 7.17 -7.08
N ALA A 344 1.56 7.42 -6.06
CA ALA A 344 2.74 6.60 -5.76
C ALA A 344 2.38 5.19 -5.25
N LEU A 345 1.35 5.09 -4.41
CA LEU A 345 0.80 3.81 -3.95
C LEU A 345 0.30 3.01 -5.14
N MET A 346 -0.59 3.58 -5.96
CA MET A 346 -1.19 2.89 -7.11
C MET A 346 -0.16 2.41 -8.11
N LYS A 347 0.86 3.23 -8.42
CA LYS A 347 1.97 2.79 -9.27
C LYS A 347 2.70 1.58 -8.70
N ARG A 348 2.98 1.56 -7.39
CA ARG A 348 3.69 0.45 -6.73
C ARG A 348 2.83 -0.80 -6.60
N VAL A 349 1.56 -0.65 -6.22
CA VAL A 349 0.61 -1.77 -6.13
C VAL A 349 0.58 -2.50 -7.45
N ILE A 350 0.33 -1.77 -8.53
CA ILE A 350 0.08 -2.38 -9.81
C ILE A 350 1.37 -2.91 -10.45
N ALA A 351 2.49 -2.21 -10.30
CA ALA A 351 3.78 -2.74 -10.71
C ALA A 351 4.07 -4.09 -10.03
N ARG A 352 3.76 -4.23 -8.73
CA ARG A 352 3.93 -5.49 -8.00
C ARG A 352 2.95 -6.57 -8.43
N LEU A 353 1.69 -6.23 -8.74
CA LEU A 353 0.70 -7.20 -9.23
C LEU A 353 1.18 -7.90 -10.50
N PHE A 354 1.83 -7.18 -11.42
CA PHE A 354 2.34 -7.74 -12.68
C PHE A 354 3.81 -8.20 -12.62
N SER A 355 4.53 -7.88 -11.54
CA SER A 355 5.91 -8.33 -11.33
C SER A 355 6.02 -9.58 -10.46
N ALA A 356 4.90 -10.05 -9.87
CA ALA A 356 4.85 -11.34 -9.20
C ALA A 356 5.23 -12.42 -10.24
N ARG A 357 6.39 -13.06 -10.02
CA ARG A 357 7.02 -14.03 -10.92
C ARG A 357 6.15 -15.27 -11.13
N GLU A 358 6.44 -16.02 -12.20
CA GLU A 358 5.78 -17.29 -12.53
C GLU A 358 5.60 -18.21 -11.29
N PRO A 359 4.45 -18.88 -11.15
CA PRO A 359 4.14 -19.74 -10.00
C PRO A 359 5.18 -20.85 -9.74
N SER A 360 5.88 -21.31 -10.79
CA SER A 360 6.88 -22.39 -10.73
C SER A 360 8.16 -21.99 -10.02
N THR A 361 8.58 -20.72 -10.11
CA THR A 361 9.78 -20.21 -9.40
C THR A 361 9.45 -19.67 -8.01
N MET A 362 8.17 -19.50 -7.69
CA MET A 362 7.76 -18.94 -6.40
C MET A 362 7.87 -19.97 -5.27
N SER A 363 7.72 -21.28 -5.56
CA SER A 363 8.02 -22.34 -4.58
C SER A 363 9.52 -22.39 -4.26
N GLU A 364 10.39 -22.33 -5.28
CA GLU A 364 11.85 -22.29 -5.10
C GLU A 364 12.33 -20.98 -4.44
N LEU A 365 11.67 -19.85 -4.72
CA LEU A 365 11.96 -18.58 -4.05
C LEU A 365 11.41 -18.53 -2.63
N CYS A 366 10.26 -19.14 -2.33
CA CYS A 366 9.81 -19.30 -0.95
C CYS A 366 10.79 -20.16 -0.15
N GLU A 367 11.29 -21.26 -0.72
CA GLU A 367 12.33 -22.08 -0.08
C GLU A 367 13.66 -21.32 0.08
N ALA A 368 14.09 -20.55 -0.94
CA ALA A 368 15.32 -19.76 -0.86
C ALA A 368 15.22 -18.49 0.02
N GLU A 369 14.05 -17.85 0.08
CA GLU A 369 13.77 -16.73 0.99
C GLU A 369 13.58 -17.23 2.43
N ASP A 370 12.99 -18.41 2.63
CA ASP A 370 12.93 -19.08 3.94
C ASP A 370 14.35 -19.43 4.43
N ASP A 371 15.23 -19.90 3.54
CA ASP A 371 16.64 -20.16 3.85
C ASP A 371 17.42 -18.87 4.15
N GLU A 372 17.24 -17.77 3.39
CA GLU A 372 17.91 -16.49 3.69
C GLU A 372 17.33 -15.76 4.93
N GLU A 373 16.03 -15.91 5.20
CA GLU A 373 15.37 -15.33 6.38
C GLU A 373 15.69 -16.14 7.65
N SER A 374 16.00 -17.44 7.53
CA SER A 374 16.42 -18.30 8.63
C SER A 374 17.69 -17.79 9.34
N ASP A 375 18.58 -17.12 8.60
CA ASP A 375 19.89 -16.66 9.08
C ASP A 375 19.83 -15.26 9.74
N LEU A 376 18.68 -14.59 9.64
CA LEU A 376 18.45 -13.27 10.25
C LEU A 376 18.06 -13.40 11.72
N ILE A 377 18.81 -12.71 12.59
CA ILE A 377 18.50 -12.58 14.03
C ILE A 377 17.13 -11.94 14.23
N LEU A 378 16.79 -11.00 13.34
CA LEU A 378 15.57 -10.24 13.40
C LEU A 378 15.02 -10.06 11.97
N PRO A 379 13.74 -10.42 11.72
CA PRO A 379 13.10 -10.23 10.43
C PRO A 379 13.25 -8.80 9.91
N PRO A 380 13.37 -8.60 8.58
CA PRO A 380 13.63 -7.30 7.97
C PRO A 380 12.68 -6.20 8.45
N ARG A 381 11.38 -6.55 8.65
CA ARG A 381 10.35 -5.63 9.16
C ARG A 381 10.71 -4.97 10.49
N PHE A 382 11.27 -5.73 11.43
CA PHE A 382 11.61 -5.24 12.77
C PHE A 382 13.01 -4.63 12.78
N ALA A 383 13.92 -5.17 11.97
CA ALA A 383 15.26 -4.60 11.77
C ALA A 383 15.20 -3.20 11.18
N ARG A 384 14.31 -2.98 10.20
CA ARG A 384 14.10 -1.68 9.55
C ARG A 384 13.65 -0.60 10.54
N ARG A 385 12.82 -0.95 11.53
CA ARG A 385 12.42 -0.03 12.60
C ARG A 385 13.64 0.45 13.40
N ILE A 386 14.52 -0.48 13.76
CA ILE A 386 15.73 -0.15 14.51
C ILE A 386 16.70 0.66 13.65
N TRP A 387 16.89 0.26 12.38
CA TRP A 387 17.69 0.99 11.42
C TRP A 387 17.24 2.45 11.26
N LEU A 388 15.92 2.70 11.23
CA LEU A 388 15.37 4.06 11.16
C LEU A 388 15.66 4.86 12.44
N VAL A 389 15.47 4.27 13.63
CA VAL A 389 15.73 4.99 14.89
C VAL A 389 17.22 5.21 15.14
N SER A 390 18.12 4.41 14.55
CA SER A 390 19.57 4.63 14.64
C SER A 390 19.98 6.03 14.16
N TRP A 391 19.23 6.64 13.24
CA TRP A 391 19.46 8.01 12.78
C TRP A 391 19.33 9.07 13.89
N LEU A 392 18.67 8.77 15.02
CA LEU A 392 18.68 9.66 16.19
C LEU A 392 20.08 9.92 16.74
N ALA A 393 21.08 9.08 16.43
CA ALA A 393 22.47 9.37 16.78
C ALA A 393 22.97 10.69 16.17
N LEU A 394 22.39 11.17 15.06
CA LEU A 394 22.70 12.48 14.50
C LEU A 394 22.29 13.64 15.41
N SER A 395 21.19 13.53 16.16
CA SER A 395 20.79 14.59 17.09
C SER A 395 21.78 14.70 18.25
N SER A 396 22.20 13.55 18.80
CA SER A 396 23.26 13.49 19.82
C SER A 396 24.58 14.03 19.30
N GLY A 397 25.00 13.64 18.08
CA GLY A 397 26.22 14.13 17.46
C GLY A 397 26.18 15.65 17.21
N SER A 398 25.05 16.16 16.74
CA SER A 398 24.85 17.60 16.53
C SER A 398 24.89 18.38 17.84
N ALA A 399 24.23 17.86 18.88
CA ALA A 399 24.30 18.45 20.22
C ALA A 399 25.73 18.47 20.76
N ALA A 400 26.52 17.42 20.55
CA ALA A 400 27.92 17.37 20.93
C ALA A 400 28.76 18.45 20.22
N ILE A 401 28.57 18.61 18.90
CA ILE A 401 29.27 19.63 18.10
C ILE A 401 28.91 21.04 18.59
N ALA A 402 27.62 21.33 18.76
CA ALA A 402 27.13 22.63 19.24
C ALA A 402 27.73 23.00 20.61
N ASN A 403 28.03 21.98 21.42
CA ASN A 403 28.61 22.08 22.75
C ASN A 403 30.14 21.95 22.80
N GLY A 404 30.82 21.87 21.64
CA GLY A 404 32.28 21.80 21.56
C GLY A 404 32.89 20.45 21.96
N ARG A 405 32.09 19.38 22.08
CA ARG A 405 32.51 18.02 22.46
C ARG A 405 32.79 17.16 21.23
N ARG A 406 33.99 17.35 20.65
CA ARG A 406 34.42 16.65 19.41
C ARG A 406 34.59 15.14 19.60
N ASP A 407 35.09 14.75 20.76
CA ASP A 407 35.16 13.37 21.26
C ASP A 407 33.79 12.68 21.20
N CYS A 408 32.78 13.29 21.81
CA CYS A 408 31.41 12.77 21.87
C CYS A 408 30.73 12.76 20.49
N ALA A 409 31.04 13.75 19.65
CA ALA A 409 30.55 13.79 18.27
C ALA A 409 31.11 12.61 17.44
N ALA A 410 32.42 12.35 17.56
CA ALA A 410 33.07 11.23 16.89
C ALA A 410 32.48 9.88 17.33
N LEU A 411 32.23 9.69 18.63
CA LEU A 411 31.54 8.50 19.16
C LEU A 411 30.12 8.36 18.60
N SER A 412 29.38 9.46 18.48
CA SER A 412 28.02 9.44 17.92
C SER A 412 28.01 9.03 16.44
N VAL A 413 28.98 9.51 15.65
CA VAL A 413 29.16 9.10 14.24
C VAL A 413 29.57 7.63 14.15
N LEU A 414 30.47 7.17 15.01
CA LEU A 414 30.87 5.76 15.07
C LEU A 414 29.67 4.85 15.36
N MET A 415 28.90 5.15 16.40
CA MET A 415 27.69 4.40 16.74
C MET A 415 26.66 4.40 15.61
N LEU A 416 26.44 5.55 14.95
CA LEU A 416 25.54 5.62 13.79
C LEU A 416 26.02 4.68 12.67
N ALA A 417 27.30 4.76 12.32
CA ALA A 417 27.88 3.97 11.23
C ALA A 417 27.80 2.47 11.51
N THR A 418 28.17 2.03 12.71
CA THR A 418 28.10 0.61 13.09
C THR A 418 26.67 0.10 13.16
N SER A 419 25.76 0.93 13.69
CA SER A 419 24.35 0.56 13.88
C SER A 419 23.63 0.44 12.53
N LEU A 420 23.81 1.41 11.62
CA LEU A 420 23.24 1.31 10.27
C LEU A 420 23.84 0.13 9.48
N ASN A 421 25.15 -0.11 9.63
CA ASN A 421 25.83 -1.22 8.96
C ASN A 421 25.38 -2.60 9.45
N TYR A 422 25.01 -2.71 10.73
CA TYR A 422 24.46 -3.95 11.30
C TYR A 422 22.98 -4.11 10.96
N TRP A 423 22.13 -3.12 11.26
CA TRP A 423 20.68 -3.23 11.13
C TRP A 423 20.16 -3.28 9.70
N ARG A 424 20.99 -2.98 8.69
CA ARG A 424 20.64 -3.25 7.28
C ARG A 424 20.45 -4.74 6.97
N ARG A 425 21.16 -5.64 7.69
CA ARG A 425 21.03 -7.09 7.56
C ARG A 425 21.54 -7.75 8.87
N PRO A 426 20.68 -7.92 9.88
CA PRO A 426 21.08 -8.33 11.22
C PRO A 426 21.35 -9.84 11.30
N THR A 427 22.54 -10.26 10.90
CA THR A 427 23.01 -11.65 11.02
C THR A 427 23.91 -11.84 12.23
N HIS A 428 24.12 -13.08 12.65
CA HIS A 428 25.25 -13.41 13.52
C HIS A 428 26.56 -13.14 12.75
N GLY A 429 27.54 -12.49 13.39
CA GLY A 429 28.83 -12.22 12.75
C GLY A 429 29.52 -10.93 13.19
N PRO A 430 30.60 -10.53 12.49
CA PRO A 430 31.50 -9.46 12.92
C PRO A 430 30.80 -8.09 12.97
N ARG A 431 29.86 -7.81 12.07
CA ARG A 431 29.08 -6.55 12.08
C ARG A 431 28.39 -6.31 13.42
N ARG A 432 27.78 -7.36 13.97
CA ARG A 432 27.12 -7.33 15.28
C ARG A 432 28.11 -7.09 16.40
N THR A 433 29.24 -7.79 16.39
CA THR A 433 30.29 -7.66 17.42
C THR A 433 30.84 -6.24 17.43
N VAL A 434 31.10 -5.66 16.26
CA VAL A 434 31.60 -4.28 16.12
C VAL A 434 30.57 -3.27 16.63
N ASP A 435 29.29 -3.43 16.28
CA ASP A 435 28.22 -2.55 16.76
C ASP A 435 28.06 -2.60 18.29
N MET A 436 28.04 -3.81 18.86
CA MET A 436 27.96 -3.99 20.32
C MET A 436 29.20 -3.43 21.04
N ALA A 437 30.39 -3.59 20.47
CA ALA A 437 31.63 -3.06 21.02
C ALA A 437 31.64 -1.51 20.97
N ALA A 438 31.19 -0.91 19.87
CA ALA A 438 31.08 0.54 19.75
C ALA A 438 30.07 1.11 20.76
N ALA A 439 28.90 0.48 20.91
CA ALA A 439 27.89 0.89 21.88
C ALA A 439 28.40 0.76 23.33
N ALA A 440 29.03 -0.36 23.69
CA ALA A 440 29.58 -0.57 25.03
C ALA A 440 30.73 0.39 25.34
N GLY A 441 31.65 0.58 24.39
CA GLY A 441 32.76 1.52 24.53
C GLY A 441 32.29 2.97 24.68
N SER A 442 31.32 3.39 23.87
CA SER A 442 30.71 4.71 23.99
C SER A 442 30.04 4.91 25.36
N LEU A 443 29.30 3.91 25.85
CA LEU A 443 28.65 3.96 27.15
C LEU A 443 29.69 4.10 28.29
N ILE A 444 30.74 3.28 28.29
CA ILE A 444 31.81 3.34 29.31
C ILE A 444 32.48 4.71 29.29
N TYR A 445 32.83 5.21 28.10
CA TYR A 445 33.43 6.52 27.94
C TYR A 445 32.54 7.63 28.49
N GLN A 446 31.26 7.64 28.12
CA GLN A 446 30.32 8.69 28.52
C GLN A 446 30.00 8.62 30.02
N VAL A 447 29.90 7.42 30.62
CA VAL A 447 29.76 7.27 32.08
C VAL A 447 31.01 7.77 32.81
N ALA A 448 32.21 7.44 32.34
CA ALA A 448 33.45 7.98 32.91
C ALA A 448 33.52 9.51 32.73
N ALA A 449 33.05 10.01 31.59
CA ALA A 449 32.97 11.43 31.31
C ALA A 449 31.99 12.16 32.21
N VAL A 450 31.06 11.50 32.92
CA VAL A 450 30.18 12.14 33.93
C VAL A 450 30.93 12.46 35.22
N ALA A 451 31.93 11.66 35.60
CA ALA A 451 32.58 11.74 36.92
C ALA A 451 33.21 13.12 37.24
N PRO A 452 33.84 13.84 36.29
CA PRO A 452 34.37 15.19 36.53
C PRO A 452 33.29 16.27 36.74
N PHE A 453 32.00 15.97 36.50
CA PHE A 453 30.91 16.95 36.48
C PHE A 453 29.94 16.82 37.66
N SER A 454 30.46 16.40 38.82
CA SER A 454 29.74 16.43 40.10
C SER A 454 29.16 17.80 40.46
N HIS A 455 29.62 18.88 39.81
CA HIS A 455 29.10 20.24 39.93
C HIS A 455 27.71 20.46 39.32
N CYS A 456 27.21 19.56 38.47
CA CYS A 456 25.82 19.60 37.94
C CYS A 456 25.10 18.27 38.22
N PRO A 457 24.70 18.01 39.49
CA PRO A 457 24.19 16.71 39.92
C PRO A 457 22.89 16.33 39.23
N ILE A 458 22.08 17.31 38.81
CA ILE A 458 20.80 17.07 38.12
C ILE A 458 21.04 16.48 36.73
N ALA A 459 21.93 17.07 35.93
CA ALA A 459 22.21 16.57 34.59
C ALA A 459 22.94 15.22 34.63
N ALA A 460 23.89 15.06 35.55
CA ALA A 460 24.54 13.77 35.81
C ALA A 460 23.52 12.71 36.22
N GLY A 461 22.61 13.03 37.15
CA GLY A 461 21.53 12.15 37.58
C GLY A 461 20.56 11.79 36.45
N ALA A 462 20.17 12.76 35.62
CA ALA A 462 19.30 12.53 34.47
C ALA A 462 19.96 11.62 33.42
N TYR A 463 21.26 11.83 33.14
CA TYR A 463 22.02 10.95 32.27
C TYR A 463 22.09 9.53 32.83
N LEU A 464 22.47 9.36 34.11
CA LEU A 464 22.54 8.04 34.74
C LEU A 464 21.17 7.34 34.78
N ALA A 465 20.08 8.08 35.02
CA ALA A 465 18.71 7.56 34.94
C ALA A 465 18.37 7.09 33.52
N SER A 466 18.78 7.84 32.49
CA SER A 466 18.58 7.43 31.09
C SER A 466 19.37 6.17 30.73
N VAL A 467 20.59 6.02 31.25
CA VAL A 467 21.41 4.81 31.11
C VAL A 467 20.72 3.61 31.77
N ALA A 468 20.21 3.77 33.00
CA ALA A 468 19.47 2.73 33.71
C ALA A 468 18.19 2.31 32.95
N ALA A 469 17.43 3.29 32.44
CA ALA A 469 16.25 3.04 31.62
C ALA A 469 16.60 2.31 30.31
N GLY A 470 17.68 2.72 29.63
CA GLY A 470 18.19 2.05 28.44
C GLY A 470 18.61 0.61 28.71
N ALA A 471 19.31 0.36 29.82
CA ALA A 471 19.68 -1.00 30.25
C ALA A 471 18.43 -1.86 30.52
N GLY A 472 17.41 -1.31 31.18
CA GLY A 472 16.11 -1.96 31.37
C GLY A 472 15.42 -2.30 30.06
N CYS A 473 15.42 -1.37 29.09
CA CYS A 473 14.89 -1.60 27.75
C CYS A 473 15.63 -2.73 27.03
N TYR A 474 16.96 -2.75 27.08
CA TYR A 474 17.76 -3.81 26.48
C TYR A 474 17.48 -5.18 27.13
N ALA A 475 17.45 -5.24 28.47
CA ALA A 475 17.14 -6.47 29.20
C ALA A 475 15.75 -7.02 28.82
N ARG A 476 14.75 -6.14 28.74
CA ARG A 476 13.38 -6.51 28.35
C ARG A 476 13.29 -6.96 26.89
N ALA A 477 13.98 -6.27 25.97
CA ALA A 477 14.10 -6.68 24.57
C ALA A 477 14.68 -8.10 24.45
N ARG A 478 15.75 -8.40 25.19
CA ARG A 478 16.39 -9.73 25.20
C ARG A 478 15.48 -10.81 25.82
N LEU A 479 14.76 -10.47 26.88
CA LEU A 479 13.82 -11.39 27.53
C LEU A 479 12.70 -11.80 26.57
N LEU A 480 12.07 -10.83 25.91
CA LEU A 480 10.97 -11.07 24.98
C LEU A 480 11.41 -11.88 23.76
N SER A 481 12.57 -11.53 23.19
CA SER A 481 13.15 -12.25 22.05
C SER A 481 13.50 -13.71 22.40
N ARG A 482 14.10 -13.97 23.58
CA ARG A 482 14.57 -15.32 23.95
C ARG A 482 13.49 -16.22 24.56
N ARG A 483 12.61 -15.69 25.41
CA ARG A 483 11.64 -16.51 26.16
C ARG A 483 10.28 -16.63 25.48
N HIS A 484 9.85 -15.60 24.76
CA HIS A 484 8.49 -15.54 24.22
C HIS A 484 8.44 -15.61 22.70
N GLY A 485 9.60 -15.53 22.02
CA GLY A 485 9.64 -15.45 20.56
C GLY A 485 9.01 -14.17 20.00
N ASP A 486 8.64 -13.21 20.87
CA ASP A 486 7.95 -11.98 20.49
C ASP A 486 8.96 -10.96 19.96
N ARG A 487 9.26 -11.10 18.67
CA ARG A 487 10.21 -10.27 17.93
C ARG A 487 9.70 -8.83 17.72
N ASP A 488 8.39 -8.61 17.66
CA ASP A 488 7.82 -7.27 17.48
C ASP A 488 8.01 -6.43 18.74
N SER A 489 7.54 -6.93 19.88
CA SER A 489 7.71 -6.23 21.16
C SER A 489 9.18 -6.07 21.49
N SER A 490 10.01 -7.10 21.25
CA SER A 490 11.46 -7.01 21.44
C SER A 490 12.08 -5.83 20.68
N SER A 491 11.69 -5.63 19.42
CA SER A 491 12.21 -4.53 18.62
C SER A 491 11.73 -3.15 19.11
N TRP A 492 10.51 -3.03 19.64
CA TRP A 492 10.05 -1.79 20.29
C TRP A 492 10.83 -1.45 21.56
N TRP A 493 11.14 -2.44 22.39
CA TRP A 493 12.02 -2.23 23.54
C TRP A 493 13.44 -1.85 23.10
N HIS A 494 13.92 -2.36 21.97
CA HIS A 494 15.19 -1.92 21.40
C HIS A 494 15.13 -0.46 20.91
N VAL A 495 14.02 -0.04 20.31
CA VAL A 495 13.78 1.39 19.99
C VAL A 495 13.83 2.24 21.26
N GLY A 496 13.24 1.76 22.37
CA GLY A 496 13.34 2.41 23.68
C GLY A 496 14.78 2.62 24.14
N LEU A 497 15.66 1.63 23.96
CA LEU A 497 17.10 1.77 24.23
C LEU A 497 17.72 2.94 23.44
N HIS A 498 17.44 3.04 22.14
CA HIS A 498 17.93 4.15 21.31
C HIS A 498 17.41 5.51 21.78
N LEU A 499 16.13 5.60 22.14
CA LEU A 499 15.52 6.84 22.62
C LEU A 499 16.16 7.29 23.94
N CYS A 500 16.24 6.40 24.92
CA CYS A 500 16.86 6.71 26.22
C CYS A 500 18.32 7.10 26.07
N GLY A 501 19.11 6.35 25.29
CA GLY A 501 20.53 6.64 25.09
C GLY A 501 20.77 7.98 24.40
N ASN A 502 20.02 8.30 23.34
CA ASN A 502 20.20 9.56 22.62
C ASN A 502 19.68 10.77 23.42
N ALA A 503 18.55 10.64 24.11
CA ALA A 503 18.05 11.70 25.00
C ALA A 503 19.05 11.98 26.13
N GLY A 504 19.59 10.93 26.76
CA GLY A 504 20.65 11.02 27.76
C GLY A 504 21.88 11.75 27.23
N ASN A 505 22.35 11.37 26.04
CA ASN A 505 23.53 11.99 25.42
C ASN A 505 23.32 13.48 25.16
N VAL A 506 22.16 13.89 24.63
CA VAL A 506 21.86 15.32 24.41
C VAL A 506 21.90 16.10 25.73
N LEU A 507 21.29 15.56 26.80
CA LEU A 507 21.29 16.18 28.13
C LEU A 507 22.71 16.29 28.70
N LEU A 508 23.50 15.23 28.57
CA LEU A 508 24.90 15.21 29.01
C LEU A 508 25.74 16.25 28.27
N TYR A 509 25.64 16.31 26.94
CA TYR A 509 26.46 17.21 26.13
C TYR A 509 26.10 18.68 26.35
N ASP A 510 24.82 18.99 26.57
CA ASP A 510 24.42 20.33 26.94
C ASP A 510 25.02 20.74 28.29
N ALA A 511 24.90 19.89 29.32
CA ALA A 511 25.44 20.18 30.64
C ALA A 511 26.97 20.28 30.69
N VAL A 512 27.66 19.46 29.88
CA VAL A 512 29.13 19.41 29.80
C VAL A 512 29.71 20.48 28.86
N GLY A 513 28.87 21.04 27.99
CA GLY A 513 29.26 21.90 26.90
C GLY A 513 29.20 23.37 27.18
N ARG A 514 28.62 24.10 26.22
CA ARG A 514 28.34 25.53 26.32
C ARG A 514 27.10 25.82 27.17
N ASN A 515 26.40 24.77 27.61
CA ASN A 515 25.26 24.88 28.53
C ASN A 515 24.15 25.77 27.96
N LEU A 516 23.70 25.41 26.75
CA LEU A 516 22.77 26.20 25.96
C LEU A 516 21.37 26.22 26.57
N VAL A 517 20.98 25.16 27.28
CA VAL A 517 19.68 25.09 28.00
C VAL A 517 19.75 25.76 29.39
N GLY A 518 20.93 26.23 29.80
CA GLY A 518 21.06 27.12 30.94
C GLY A 518 20.93 26.43 32.29
N TRP A 519 21.57 25.27 32.47
CA TRP A 519 21.93 24.67 33.76
C TRP A 519 22.91 25.59 34.51
N ARG A 520 22.52 26.84 34.79
CA ARG A 520 23.35 27.80 35.51
C ARG A 520 23.39 27.41 36.98
N ARG A 521 24.58 27.57 37.57
CA ARG A 521 24.84 27.55 39.01
C ARG A 521 23.75 28.35 39.73
N ARG A 522 23.07 27.73 40.69
CA ARG A 522 22.66 28.43 41.90
C ARG A 522 23.71 28.15 42.95
#